data_AF-A0A914WP88-F1
#
_entry.id   AF-A0A914WP88-F1
#
_cell.length_a   1.000
_cell.length_b   1.000
_cell.length_c   1.000
_cell.angle_alpha   90.00
_cell.angle_beta   90.00
_cell.angle_gamma   90.00
#
_symmetry.space_group_name_H-M   'P 1'
#
loop_
_entity.id
_entity.type
_entity.pdbx_description
1 polymer ?
#
loop_
_entity_poly.entity_id
_entity_poly.type
_entity_poly.pdbx_seq_one_letter_code
_entity_poly.pdbx_strand_id
1 'polypeptide(L)'
;MVEVTHTGGEENDAFDIELKNFPPGSVIAFRVSLTSSARAAIALMRQNLTLFGFKMRSMSGSNLRQSDKDAGLKAILSRMSLSALNRALFRCHEEEADEHHGNGAYDIPRYGRFVYCGLQGLIPLLNDVRVNNDLGHPLCDNLRRGVWLGEYTAKRLQRHPSTKDLGLWFEQLFKALEQVPHYLRPCYFDAALCGAYNLVREAVWQKMNEFVQGGSDFLRALALGTVAFVGDCPSAKLPALSENIAAPLPPDNIDMESGKRVPCPSSLAAAEGYRSSP
;
A
#
# COMPACT_ATOMS: atom_id res chain seq x y z
N MET A 1 2.73 -46.54 17.90
CA MET A 1 1.64 -46.47 16.90
C MET A 1 1.31 -45.00 16.73
N VAL A 2 1.32 -44.46 15.51
CA VAL A 2 0.96 -43.06 15.27
C VAL A 2 -0.51 -43.06 14.90
N GLU A 3 -1.35 -42.47 15.75
CA GLU A 3 -2.75 -42.24 15.43
C GLU A 3 -2.87 -40.78 14.99
N VAL A 4 -3.31 -40.58 13.74
CA VAL A 4 -3.62 -39.25 13.21
C VAL A 4 -5.13 -39.09 13.29
N THR A 5 -5.59 -38.20 14.16
CA THR A 5 -7.02 -37.90 14.30
C THR A 5 -7.29 -36.56 13.66
N HIS A 6 -8.18 -36.56 12.66
CA HIS A 6 -8.68 -35.33 12.06
C HIS A 6 -9.76 -34.75 12.97
N THR A 7 -9.43 -33.68 13.70
CA THR A 7 -10.34 -33.03 14.65
C THR A 7 -11.00 -31.78 14.08
N GLY A 8 -10.74 -31.43 12.82
CA GLY A 8 -11.30 -30.28 12.12
C GLY A 8 -12.63 -30.52 11.43
N GLY A 9 -13.61 -29.62 11.62
CA GLY A 9 -14.68 -29.41 10.63
C GLY A 9 -14.14 -28.72 9.37
N GLU A 10 -14.93 -28.67 8.29
CA GLU A 10 -14.53 -28.21 6.93
C GLU A 10 -13.81 -26.85 6.84
N GLU A 11 -13.75 -26.05 7.91
CA GLU A 11 -13.11 -24.74 7.97
C GLU A 11 -11.78 -24.68 8.75
N ASN A 12 -11.40 -25.70 9.53
CA ASN A 12 -10.15 -25.72 10.29
C ASN A 12 -9.36 -27.00 10.02
N ASP A 13 -8.41 -26.96 9.09
CA ASP A 13 -7.41 -28.01 8.80
C ASP A 13 -6.39 -28.16 9.96
N ALA A 14 -6.86 -28.38 11.18
CA ALA A 14 -6.02 -28.72 12.32
C ALA A 14 -5.85 -30.24 12.38
N PHE A 15 -4.60 -30.70 12.31
CA PHE A 15 -4.25 -32.11 12.46
C PHE A 15 -3.67 -32.34 13.85
N ASP A 16 -4.40 -33.09 14.67
CA ASP A 16 -3.86 -33.58 15.94
C ASP A 16 -3.15 -34.91 15.69
N ILE A 17 -1.87 -34.94 16.06
CA ILE A 17 -1.03 -36.13 15.93
C ILE A 17 -0.73 -36.64 17.33
N GLU A 18 -1.30 -37.79 17.68
CA GLU A 18 -1.02 -38.44 18.95
C GLU A 18 0.04 -39.54 18.74
N LEU A 19 1.18 -39.38 19.43
CA LEU A 19 2.27 -40.33 19.37
C LEU A 19 2.20 -41.29 20.57
N LYS A 20 1.66 -42.49 20.35
CA LYS A 20 1.66 -43.55 21.37
C LYS A 20 2.96 -44.37 21.28
N ASN A 21 3.69 -44.46 22.40
CA ASN A 21 4.99 -45.14 22.54
C ASN A 21 6.09 -44.56 21.64
N PHE A 22 6.58 -43.36 21.96
CA PHE A 22 7.71 -42.70 21.28
C PHE A 22 8.94 -42.65 22.21
N PRO A 23 9.75 -43.73 22.28
CA PRO A 23 10.86 -43.80 23.23
C PRO A 23 12.01 -42.86 22.85
N PRO A 24 12.89 -42.50 23.82
CA PRO A 24 14.07 -41.68 23.55
C PRO A 24 14.92 -42.27 22.41
N GLY A 25 15.39 -41.41 21.49
CA GLY A 25 16.15 -41.82 20.30
C GLY A 25 15.30 -42.16 19.07
N SER A 26 13.97 -42.09 19.16
CA SER A 26 13.08 -42.21 18.00
C SER A 26 13.08 -40.93 17.15
N VAL A 27 12.91 -41.09 15.84
CA VAL A 27 12.78 -39.98 14.88
C VAL A 27 11.48 -40.14 14.11
N ILE A 28 10.77 -39.03 13.91
CA ILE A 28 9.60 -38.95 13.03
C ILE A 28 9.81 -37.81 12.05
N ALA A 29 9.39 -38.02 10.80
CA ALA A 29 9.49 -37.02 9.75
C ALA A 29 8.12 -36.85 9.09
N PHE A 30 7.66 -35.60 8.98
CA PHE A 30 6.44 -35.25 8.30
C PHE A 30 6.74 -34.47 7.02
N ARG A 31 6.03 -34.81 5.94
CA ARG A 31 5.97 -33.95 4.76
C ARG A 31 4.70 -33.12 4.82
N VAL A 32 4.84 -31.86 5.19
CA VAL A 32 3.73 -30.92 5.27
C VAL A 32 3.63 -30.14 3.95
N SER A 33 2.41 -29.91 3.48
CA SER A 33 2.13 -29.08 2.30
C SER A 33 1.03 -28.09 2.62
N LEU A 34 1.09 -26.91 2.01
CA LEU A 34 0.05 -25.89 2.13
C LEU A 34 -1.22 -26.33 1.39
N THR A 35 -2.37 -25.89 1.91
CA THR A 35 -3.69 -26.08 1.27
C THR A 35 -3.69 -25.53 -0.16
N SER A 36 -4.58 -26.04 -1.01
CA SER A 36 -4.72 -25.56 -2.40
C SER A 36 -5.00 -24.06 -2.47
N SER A 37 -5.89 -23.55 -1.60
CA SER A 37 -6.20 -22.12 -1.49
C SER A 37 -4.96 -21.30 -1.10
N ALA A 38 -4.24 -21.69 -0.05
CA ALA A 38 -3.04 -20.98 0.41
C ALA A 38 -1.94 -20.98 -0.66
N ARG A 39 -1.76 -22.10 -1.39
CA ARG A 39 -0.80 -22.16 -2.50
C ARG A 39 -1.18 -21.22 -3.64
N ALA A 40 -2.46 -21.16 -4.02
CA ALA A 40 -2.94 -20.26 -5.05
C ALA A 40 -2.76 -18.78 -4.65
N ALA A 41 -3.08 -18.44 -3.41
CA ALA A 41 -2.92 -17.11 -2.85
C ALA A 41 -1.45 -16.66 -2.82
N ILE A 42 -0.55 -17.53 -2.36
CA ILE A 42 0.90 -17.26 -2.37
C ILE A 42 1.42 -17.11 -3.80
N ALA A 43 0.97 -17.94 -4.75
CA ALA A 43 1.36 -17.82 -6.14
C ALA A 43 0.92 -16.47 -6.73
N LEU A 44 -0.30 -16.02 -6.44
CA LEU A 44 -0.80 -14.70 -6.85
C LEU A 44 0.02 -13.57 -6.22
N MET A 45 0.31 -13.63 -4.92
CA MET A 45 1.16 -12.64 -4.25
C MET A 45 2.56 -12.58 -4.87
N ARG A 46 3.20 -13.73 -5.09
CA ARG A 46 4.53 -13.79 -5.73
C ARG A 46 4.50 -13.24 -7.15
N GLN A 47 3.44 -13.51 -7.92
CA GLN A 47 3.28 -12.94 -9.25
C GLN A 47 3.20 -11.41 -9.18
N ASN A 48 2.39 -10.84 -8.29
CA ASN A 48 2.31 -9.39 -8.11
C ASN A 48 3.64 -8.79 -7.65
N LEU A 49 4.39 -9.48 -6.79
CA LEU A 49 5.69 -9.00 -6.33
C LEU A 49 6.74 -8.95 -7.46
N THR A 50 6.59 -9.73 -8.54
CA THR A 50 7.46 -9.58 -9.72
C THR A 50 7.35 -8.20 -10.38
N LEU A 51 6.20 -7.52 -10.24
CA LEU A 51 5.97 -6.17 -10.75
C LEU A 51 6.95 -5.16 -10.15
N PHE A 52 7.36 -5.36 -8.90
CA PHE A 52 8.27 -4.47 -8.19
C PHE A 52 9.74 -4.86 -8.38
N GLY A 53 10.05 -5.78 -9.28
CA GLY A 53 11.41 -6.26 -9.51
C GLY A 53 11.90 -7.30 -8.50
N PHE A 54 11.04 -7.82 -7.62
CA PHE A 54 11.42 -8.94 -6.75
C PHE A 54 11.62 -10.22 -7.59
N LYS A 55 12.78 -10.85 -7.44
CA LYS A 55 13.08 -12.16 -8.04
C LYS A 55 12.31 -13.25 -7.30
N MET A 56 11.13 -13.59 -7.81
CA MET A 56 10.27 -14.61 -7.22
C MET A 56 10.37 -15.96 -7.92
N ARG A 57 10.20 -17.04 -7.14
CA ARG A 57 10.12 -18.41 -7.65
C ARG A 57 8.68 -18.93 -7.58
N SER A 58 8.30 -19.66 -8.62
CA SER A 58 7.07 -20.45 -8.69
C SER A 58 7.05 -21.48 -7.55
N MET A 59 5.86 -22.01 -7.27
CA MET A 59 5.69 -23.12 -6.32
C MET A 59 6.46 -24.37 -6.75
N SER A 60 6.72 -24.54 -8.06
CA SER A 60 7.53 -25.64 -8.61
C SER A 60 9.03 -25.33 -8.68
N GLY A 61 9.48 -24.19 -8.15
CA GLY A 61 10.90 -23.80 -8.07
C GLY A 61 11.47 -23.08 -9.31
N SER A 62 10.71 -22.96 -10.40
CA SER A 62 11.11 -22.17 -11.57
C SER A 62 11.05 -20.66 -11.29
N ASN A 63 11.91 -19.87 -11.95
CA ASN A 63 11.84 -18.41 -11.85
C ASN A 63 10.54 -17.91 -12.51
N LEU A 64 9.83 -17.02 -11.81
CA LEU A 64 8.67 -16.34 -12.40
C LEU A 64 9.17 -15.27 -13.37
N ARG A 65 8.59 -15.25 -14.57
CA ARG A 65 8.81 -14.16 -15.51
C ARG A 65 8.17 -12.89 -14.96
N GLN A 66 8.83 -11.76 -15.19
CA GLN A 66 8.29 -10.45 -14.86
C GLN A 66 6.96 -10.29 -15.61
N SER A 67 5.89 -10.00 -14.89
CA SER A 67 4.57 -9.87 -15.50
C SER A 67 4.45 -8.55 -16.24
N ASP A 68 4.02 -8.57 -17.51
CA ASP A 68 3.66 -7.37 -18.30
C ASP A 68 2.51 -6.55 -17.70
N LYS A 69 1.86 -7.05 -16.62
CA LYS A 69 0.93 -6.28 -15.78
C LYS A 69 1.57 -5.05 -15.13
N ASP A 70 2.87 -4.85 -15.27
CA ASP A 70 3.60 -3.64 -14.92
C ASP A 70 2.96 -2.38 -15.55
N ALA A 71 2.35 -2.54 -16.73
CA ALA A 71 1.60 -1.47 -17.40
C ALA A 71 0.36 -1.00 -16.61
N GLY A 72 -0.30 -1.87 -15.83
CA GLY A 72 -1.57 -1.54 -15.17
C GLY A 72 -1.41 -0.50 -14.06
N LEU A 73 -0.57 -0.82 -13.06
CA LEU A 73 -0.33 0.09 -11.94
C LEU A 73 0.39 1.36 -12.39
N LYS A 74 1.43 1.24 -13.24
CA LYS A 74 2.14 2.41 -13.77
C LYS A 74 1.21 3.33 -14.58
N ALA A 75 0.25 2.78 -15.34
CA ALA A 75 -0.74 3.58 -16.04
C ALA A 75 -1.77 4.24 -15.10
N ILE A 76 -2.15 3.59 -13.99
CA ILE A 76 -2.97 4.26 -12.97
C ILE A 76 -2.20 5.46 -12.40
N LEU A 77 -0.96 5.23 -11.97
CA LEU A 77 -0.13 6.26 -11.34
C LEU A 77 0.22 7.42 -12.29
N SER A 78 0.43 7.14 -13.58
CA SER A 78 0.75 8.19 -14.56
C SER A 78 -0.41 9.18 -14.75
N ARG A 79 -1.66 8.74 -14.56
CA ARG A 79 -2.88 9.55 -14.67
C ARG A 79 -3.21 10.37 -13.41
N MET A 80 -2.65 10.03 -12.26
CA MET A 80 -2.94 10.72 -10.99
C MET A 80 -2.32 12.12 -10.95
N SER A 81 -2.95 13.10 -10.32
CA SER A 81 -2.33 14.41 -10.06
C SER A 81 -1.36 14.34 -8.86
N LEU A 82 -0.56 15.39 -8.64
CA LEU A 82 0.22 15.51 -7.40
C LEU A 82 -0.70 15.56 -6.16
N SER A 83 -1.89 16.15 -6.23
CA SER A 83 -2.87 16.12 -5.13
C SER A 83 -3.40 14.70 -4.85
N ALA A 84 -3.66 13.91 -5.89
CA ALA A 84 -4.07 12.51 -5.73
C ALA A 84 -2.92 11.66 -5.14
N LEU A 85 -1.67 11.96 -5.49
CA LEU A 85 -0.50 11.32 -4.92
C LEU A 85 -0.23 11.75 -3.47
N ASN A 86 -0.52 13.01 -3.11
CA ASN A 86 -0.57 13.44 -1.70
C ASN A 86 -1.53 12.55 -0.92
N ARG A 87 -2.75 12.34 -1.43
CA ARG A 87 -3.71 11.46 -0.77
C ARG A 87 -3.20 10.02 -0.62
N ALA A 88 -2.57 9.49 -1.67
CA ALA A 88 -2.03 8.13 -1.65
C ALA A 88 -0.92 7.94 -0.61
N LEU A 89 0.01 8.89 -0.53
CA LEU A 89 1.21 8.78 0.31
C LEU A 89 1.01 9.33 1.72
N PHE A 90 0.32 10.43 1.86
CA PHE A 90 0.23 11.25 3.07
C PHE A 90 -1.22 11.31 3.57
N ARG A 91 -1.64 12.48 4.04
CA ARG A 91 -2.83 12.78 4.88
C ARG A 91 -2.61 12.49 6.34
N CYS A 92 -2.59 13.54 7.15
CA CYS A 92 -2.69 13.43 8.60
C CYS A 92 -4.10 12.98 9.03
N HIS A 93 -4.27 12.65 10.31
CA HIS A 93 -5.58 12.23 10.84
C HIS A 93 -6.64 13.30 10.61
N GLU A 94 -6.32 14.55 10.91
CA GLU A 94 -7.20 15.71 10.82
C GLU A 94 -7.58 15.99 9.36
N GLU A 95 -6.61 15.95 8.44
CA GLU A 95 -6.86 16.16 7.01
C GLU A 95 -7.76 15.08 6.40
N GLU A 96 -7.56 13.81 6.77
CA GLU A 96 -8.42 12.73 6.30
C GLU A 96 -9.80 12.79 6.97
N ALA A 97 -9.90 13.23 8.23
CA ALA A 97 -11.16 13.35 8.96
C ALA A 97 -12.02 14.55 8.53
N ASP A 98 -11.38 15.63 8.07
CA ASP A 98 -12.05 16.81 7.50
C ASP A 98 -12.84 16.46 6.23
N GLU A 99 -12.40 15.44 5.52
CA GLU A 99 -13.12 14.92 4.37
C GLU A 99 -14.31 14.12 4.83
N HIS A 100 -15.49 14.54 4.38
CA HIS A 100 -16.74 13.93 4.77
C HIS A 100 -16.70 12.47 4.34
N HIS A 101 -16.87 11.55 5.30
CA HIS A 101 -16.64 10.09 5.21
C HIS A 101 -15.20 9.59 5.47
N GLY A 102 -14.28 10.38 6.00
CA GLY A 102 -12.95 9.97 6.44
C GLY A 102 -12.93 9.14 7.73
N ASN A 103 -12.11 8.07 7.79
CA ASN A 103 -11.94 7.26 9.00
C ASN A 103 -10.72 7.72 9.84
N GLY A 104 -10.02 8.76 9.39
CA GLY A 104 -8.76 9.20 9.97
C GLY A 104 -7.64 8.15 9.87
N ALA A 105 -6.57 8.37 10.63
CA ALA A 105 -5.44 7.45 10.73
C ALA A 105 -5.81 6.11 11.39
N TYR A 106 -5.28 5.02 10.83
CA TYR A 106 -5.44 3.67 11.40
C TYR A 106 -4.70 3.54 12.73
N ASP A 107 -5.33 2.89 13.70
CA ASP A 107 -4.81 2.63 15.04
C ASP A 107 -4.42 1.15 15.17
N ILE A 108 -3.13 0.87 15.40
CA ILE A 108 -2.66 -0.48 15.68
C ILE A 108 -2.87 -0.76 17.17
N PRO A 109 -3.62 -1.82 17.53
CA PRO A 109 -3.77 -2.22 18.92
C PRO A 109 -2.40 -2.43 19.60
N ARG A 110 -2.21 -1.82 20.78
CA ARG A 110 -0.96 -1.88 21.59
C ARG A 110 0.26 -1.18 20.96
N TYR A 111 0.05 -0.32 19.96
CA TYR A 111 1.10 0.53 19.40
C TYR A 111 0.63 1.98 19.28
N GLY A 112 -0.50 2.21 18.63
CA GLY A 112 -1.07 3.54 18.42
C GLY A 112 -1.33 3.85 16.94
N ARG A 113 -1.69 5.11 16.70
CA ARG A 113 -2.06 5.62 15.37
C ARG A 113 -0.85 5.98 14.53
N PHE A 114 -0.99 5.83 13.21
CA PHE A 114 0.01 6.33 12.27
C PHE A 114 0.01 7.85 12.20
N VAL A 115 1.20 8.41 11.92
CA VAL A 115 1.36 9.86 11.66
C VAL A 115 0.64 10.26 10.37
N TYR A 116 0.76 9.43 9.33
CA TYR A 116 0.02 9.59 8.07
C TYR A 116 -0.89 8.39 7.83
N CYS A 117 -2.08 8.67 7.29
CA CYS A 117 -3.05 7.69 6.83
C CYS A 117 -2.58 6.93 5.58
N GLY A 118 -1.75 7.58 4.75
CA GLY A 118 -1.22 7.03 3.52
C GLY A 118 -0.01 6.12 3.68
N LEU A 119 0.49 5.66 2.53
CA LEU A 119 1.57 4.66 2.47
C LEU A 119 2.82 5.12 3.24
N GLN A 120 3.15 6.42 3.21
CA GLN A 120 4.32 6.96 3.89
C GLN A 120 4.28 6.74 5.40
N GLY A 121 3.09 6.72 6.04
CA GLY A 121 2.96 6.51 7.48
C GLY A 121 3.37 5.10 7.92
N LEU A 122 3.27 4.12 7.02
CA LEU A 122 3.63 2.72 7.27
C LEU A 122 5.12 2.44 7.04
N ILE A 123 5.78 3.19 6.15
CA ILE A 123 7.15 2.89 5.70
C ILE A 123 8.18 2.94 6.83
N PRO A 124 8.23 3.98 7.70
CA PRO A 124 9.17 4.00 8.82
C PRO A 124 8.98 2.80 9.74
N LEU A 125 7.72 2.49 10.08
CA LEU A 125 7.40 1.37 10.96
C LEU A 125 7.79 0.01 10.36
N LEU A 126 7.48 -0.20 9.08
CA LEU A 126 7.89 -1.41 8.38
C LEU A 126 9.41 -1.53 8.25
N ASN A 127 10.10 -0.40 8.05
CA ASN A 127 11.56 -0.39 7.99
C ASN A 127 12.17 -0.79 9.34
N ASP A 128 11.67 -0.25 10.45
CA ASP A 128 12.15 -0.60 11.79
C ASP A 128 11.93 -2.09 12.10
N VAL A 129 10.74 -2.62 11.75
CA VAL A 129 10.44 -4.05 11.89
C VAL A 129 11.37 -4.90 11.03
N ARG A 130 11.64 -4.49 9.78
CA ARG A 130 12.48 -5.25 8.85
C ARG A 130 13.95 -5.25 9.25
N VAL A 131 14.49 -4.10 9.63
CA VAL A 131 15.91 -3.95 10.05
C VAL A 131 16.18 -4.79 11.30
N ASN A 132 15.24 -4.84 12.23
CA ASN A 132 15.39 -5.60 13.49
C ASN A 132 14.85 -7.04 13.40
N ASN A 133 14.21 -7.41 12.29
CA ASN A 133 13.46 -8.66 12.13
C ASN A 133 12.47 -8.92 13.30
N ASP A 134 11.80 -7.86 13.76
CA ASP A 134 10.92 -7.91 14.93
C ASP A 134 9.53 -8.48 14.57
N LEU A 135 9.46 -9.81 14.45
CA LEU A 135 8.20 -10.52 14.20
C LEU A 135 7.21 -10.43 15.39
N GLY A 136 7.69 -9.99 16.56
CA GLY A 136 6.90 -9.76 17.77
C GLY A 136 6.23 -8.38 17.81
N HIS A 137 6.53 -7.50 16.85
CA HIS A 137 5.98 -6.16 16.79
C HIS A 137 4.43 -6.18 16.71
N PRO A 138 3.71 -5.27 17.39
CA PRO A 138 2.24 -5.20 17.34
C PRO A 138 1.65 -5.12 15.92
N LEU A 139 2.36 -4.50 14.98
CA LEU A 139 2.02 -4.49 13.56
C LEU A 139 1.96 -5.92 12.96
N CYS A 140 2.95 -6.76 13.25
CA CYS A 140 2.99 -8.13 12.77
C CYS A 140 1.89 -8.97 13.41
N ASP A 141 1.61 -8.76 14.70
CA ASP A 141 0.47 -9.36 15.39
C ASP A 141 -0.86 -8.98 14.72
N ASN A 142 -1.05 -7.70 14.39
CA ASN A 142 -2.25 -7.20 13.71
C ASN A 142 -2.43 -7.87 12.33
N LEU A 143 -1.36 -7.93 11.54
CA LEU A 143 -1.36 -8.57 10.21
C LEU A 143 -1.55 -10.10 10.27
N ARG A 144 -1.10 -10.75 11.35
CA ARG A 144 -1.37 -12.18 11.59
C ARG A 144 -2.85 -12.40 11.87
N ARG A 145 -3.46 -11.56 12.71
CA ARG A 145 -4.85 -11.70 13.15
C ARG A 145 -5.88 -11.39 12.05
N GLY A 146 -5.57 -10.48 11.13
CA GLY A 146 -6.50 -10.13 10.06
C GLY A 146 -5.88 -9.27 8.97
N VAL A 147 -6.69 -8.99 7.95
CA VAL A 147 -6.29 -8.17 6.78
C VAL A 147 -6.82 -6.74 6.86
N TRP A 148 -7.27 -6.30 8.03
CA TRP A 148 -7.91 -4.99 8.25
C TRP A 148 -7.04 -3.82 7.81
N LEU A 149 -5.71 -3.92 7.97
CA LEU A 149 -4.81 -2.86 7.54
C LEU A 149 -4.79 -2.73 6.01
N GLY A 150 -4.77 -3.85 5.28
CA GLY A 150 -4.86 -3.84 3.81
C GLY A 150 -6.21 -3.34 3.31
N GLU A 151 -7.30 -3.76 3.98
CA GLU A 151 -8.63 -3.23 3.70
C GLU A 151 -8.73 -1.73 3.96
N TYR A 152 -8.16 -1.25 5.06
CA TYR A 152 -8.09 0.18 5.39
C TYR A 152 -7.37 0.96 4.29
N THR A 153 -6.18 0.49 3.87
CA THR A 153 -5.40 1.11 2.78
C THR A 153 -6.19 1.18 1.48
N ALA A 154 -6.92 0.12 1.12
CA ALA A 154 -7.76 0.11 -0.08
C ALA A 154 -8.97 1.04 0.06
N LYS A 155 -9.78 0.85 1.11
CA LYS A 155 -11.05 1.58 1.33
C LYS A 155 -10.84 3.09 1.42
N ARG A 156 -9.76 3.57 2.05
CA ARG A 156 -9.48 5.01 2.11
C ARG A 156 -9.22 5.64 0.74
N LEU A 157 -8.55 4.92 -0.16
CA LEU A 157 -8.27 5.39 -1.52
C LEU A 157 -9.49 5.31 -2.42
N GLN A 158 -10.39 4.34 -2.19
CA GLN A 158 -11.62 4.19 -2.97
C GLN A 158 -12.64 5.32 -2.74
N ARG A 159 -12.54 6.04 -1.63
CA ARG A 159 -13.45 7.13 -1.29
C ARG A 159 -13.31 8.34 -2.21
N HIS A 160 -12.11 8.58 -2.73
CA HIS A 160 -11.85 9.73 -3.57
C HIS A 160 -11.72 9.31 -5.05
N PRO A 161 -12.47 9.93 -5.99
CA PRO A 161 -12.45 9.56 -7.39
C PRO A 161 -11.04 9.53 -8.00
N SER A 162 -10.18 10.50 -7.66
CA SER A 162 -8.81 10.58 -8.19
C SER A 162 -7.87 9.45 -7.72
N THR A 163 -8.22 8.73 -6.64
CA THR A 163 -7.43 7.61 -6.11
C THR A 163 -8.16 6.27 -6.19
N LYS A 164 -9.38 6.26 -6.74
CA LYS A 164 -10.27 5.09 -6.70
C LYS A 164 -9.67 3.87 -7.40
N ASP A 165 -9.08 4.06 -8.57
CA ASP A 165 -8.46 2.97 -9.34
C ASP A 165 -7.27 2.36 -8.58
N LEU A 166 -6.48 3.20 -7.90
CA LEU A 166 -5.40 2.73 -7.03
C LEU A 166 -5.94 1.94 -5.83
N GLY A 167 -7.04 2.41 -5.24
CA GLY A 167 -7.73 1.70 -4.15
C GLY A 167 -8.30 0.35 -4.55
N LEU A 168 -8.89 0.23 -5.74
CA LEU A 168 -9.35 -1.05 -6.31
C LEU A 168 -8.18 -2.00 -6.59
N TRP A 169 -7.06 -1.45 -7.07
CA TRP A 169 -5.84 -2.23 -7.28
C TRP A 169 -5.29 -2.80 -5.96
N PHE A 170 -5.24 -1.99 -4.89
CA PHE A 170 -4.84 -2.46 -3.55
C PHE A 170 -5.81 -3.47 -2.95
N GLU A 171 -7.13 -3.31 -3.17
CA GLU A 171 -8.13 -4.28 -2.73
C GLU A 171 -7.88 -5.65 -3.35
N GLN A 172 -7.66 -5.70 -4.66
CA GLN A 172 -7.36 -6.95 -5.37
C GLN A 172 -6.07 -7.60 -4.86
N LEU A 173 -5.05 -6.79 -4.58
CA LEU A 173 -3.77 -7.27 -4.04
C LEU A 173 -3.94 -7.86 -2.64
N PHE A 174 -4.57 -7.12 -1.72
CA PHE A 174 -4.67 -7.52 -0.32
C PHE A 174 -5.77 -8.54 -0.04
N LYS A 175 -6.76 -8.69 -0.91
CA LYS A 175 -7.72 -9.81 -0.85
C LYS A 175 -7.01 -11.17 -0.90
N ALA A 176 -5.90 -11.27 -1.63
CA ALA A 176 -5.11 -12.49 -1.66
C ALA A 176 -4.45 -12.83 -0.30
N LEU A 177 -4.17 -11.82 0.55
CA LEU A 177 -3.54 -12.05 1.87
C LEU A 177 -4.44 -12.81 2.85
N GLU A 178 -5.76 -12.76 2.67
CA GLU A 178 -6.71 -13.45 3.55
C GLU A 178 -6.47 -14.96 3.55
N GLN A 179 -6.19 -15.51 2.35
CA GLN A 179 -5.93 -16.93 2.13
C GLN A 179 -4.45 -17.31 2.36
N VAL A 180 -3.57 -16.33 2.54
CA VAL A 180 -2.17 -16.59 2.91
C VAL A 180 -2.11 -17.02 4.39
N PRO A 181 -1.33 -18.05 4.75
CA PRO A 181 -1.15 -18.47 6.13
C PRO A 181 -0.76 -17.29 7.02
N HIS A 182 -1.40 -17.16 8.18
CA HIS A 182 -1.29 -15.98 9.03
C HIS A 182 0.16 -15.56 9.30
N TYR A 183 1.04 -16.52 9.58
CA TYR A 183 2.46 -16.28 9.87
C TYR A 183 3.27 -15.70 8.69
N LEU A 184 2.78 -15.84 7.45
CA LEU A 184 3.42 -15.25 6.25
C LEU A 184 2.83 -13.89 5.87
N ARG A 185 1.65 -13.52 6.40
CA ARG A 185 0.97 -12.27 6.04
C ARG A 185 1.85 -11.03 6.25
N PRO A 186 2.60 -10.86 7.37
CA PRO A 186 3.43 -9.67 7.56
C PRO A 186 4.49 -9.49 6.46
N CYS A 187 5.18 -10.56 6.08
CA CYS A 187 6.22 -10.53 5.05
C CYS A 187 5.66 -10.18 3.67
N TYR A 188 4.55 -10.81 3.28
CA TYR A 188 3.91 -10.52 1.99
C TYR A 188 3.29 -9.11 1.95
N PHE A 189 2.71 -8.65 3.05
CA PHE A 189 2.18 -7.30 3.17
C PHE A 189 3.30 -6.26 3.03
N ASP A 190 4.40 -6.42 3.77
CA ASP A 190 5.57 -5.53 3.71
C ASP A 190 6.12 -5.41 2.29
N ALA A 191 6.43 -6.55 1.64
CA ALA A 191 6.96 -6.56 0.29
C ALA A 191 6.03 -5.89 -0.73
N ALA A 192 4.72 -6.14 -0.60
CA ALA A 192 3.71 -5.58 -1.49
C ALA A 192 3.55 -4.07 -1.31
N LEU A 193 3.45 -3.62 -0.06
CA LEU A 193 3.28 -2.21 0.27
C LEU A 193 4.52 -1.40 -0.11
N CYS A 194 5.72 -1.88 0.21
CA CYS A 194 6.96 -1.20 -0.15
C CYS A 194 7.19 -1.13 -1.65
N GLY A 195 6.85 -2.21 -2.37
CA GLY A 195 6.87 -2.21 -3.84
C GLY A 195 5.95 -1.15 -4.43
N ALA A 196 4.70 -1.09 -3.97
CA ALA A 196 3.74 -0.08 -4.42
C ALA A 196 4.18 1.34 -4.03
N TYR A 197 4.65 1.55 -2.80
CA TYR A 197 5.16 2.82 -2.32
C TYR A 197 6.30 3.37 -3.19
N ASN A 198 7.26 2.52 -3.58
CA ASN A 198 8.35 2.93 -4.47
C ASN A 198 7.84 3.40 -5.83
N LEU A 199 6.85 2.73 -6.41
CA LEU A 199 6.25 3.15 -7.68
C LEU A 199 5.44 4.46 -7.55
N VAL A 200 4.70 4.62 -6.46
CA VAL A 200 3.95 5.86 -6.18
C VAL A 200 4.92 7.03 -6.01
N ARG A 201 6.04 6.83 -5.31
CA ARG A 201 7.08 7.84 -5.12
C ARG A 201 7.79 8.19 -6.44
N GLU A 202 8.08 7.20 -7.27
CA GLU A 202 8.59 7.45 -8.62
C GLU A 202 7.60 8.29 -9.44
N ALA A 203 6.30 7.97 -9.38
CA ALA A 203 5.27 8.73 -10.08
C ALA A 203 5.17 10.20 -9.61
N VAL A 204 5.49 10.50 -8.35
CA VAL A 204 5.63 11.88 -7.86
C VAL A 204 6.76 12.59 -8.60
N TRP A 205 7.95 12.01 -8.62
CA TRP A 205 9.12 12.63 -9.24
C TRP A 205 8.95 12.82 -10.75
N GLN A 206 8.32 11.86 -11.44
CA GLN A 206 8.00 11.95 -12.86
C GLN A 206 7.02 13.09 -13.21
N LYS A 207 6.30 13.64 -12.23
CA LYS A 207 5.41 14.80 -12.38
C LYS A 207 6.10 16.13 -12.05
N MET A 208 7.25 16.07 -11.41
CA MET A 208 8.06 17.25 -11.12
C MET A 208 8.97 17.58 -12.31
N ASN A 209 9.57 18.77 -12.29
CA ASN A 209 10.47 19.23 -13.35
C ASN A 209 11.76 18.39 -13.44
N GLU A 210 12.51 18.59 -14.54
CA GLU A 210 13.77 17.88 -14.79
C GLU A 210 14.82 18.08 -13.70
N PHE A 211 14.81 19.22 -13.01
CA PHE A 211 15.71 19.50 -11.89
C PHE A 211 15.50 18.51 -10.73
N VAL A 212 14.25 18.20 -10.38
CA VAL A 212 13.96 17.18 -9.35
C VAL A 212 14.19 15.77 -9.90
N GLN A 213 13.78 15.50 -11.13
CA GLN A 213 13.95 14.18 -11.75
C GLN A 213 15.43 13.78 -11.86
N GLY A 214 16.31 14.69 -12.28
CA GLY A 214 17.76 14.48 -12.36
C GLY A 214 18.49 14.69 -11.03
N GLY A 215 17.76 15.01 -9.96
CA GLY A 215 18.30 15.34 -8.65
C GLY A 215 18.88 14.16 -7.86
N SER A 216 19.60 14.48 -6.79
CA SER A 216 20.05 13.52 -5.78
C SER A 216 18.88 12.98 -4.95
N ASP A 217 19.08 11.86 -4.25
CA ASP A 217 18.08 11.30 -3.33
C ASP A 217 17.67 12.31 -2.25
N PHE A 218 18.59 13.15 -1.79
CA PHE A 218 18.30 14.23 -0.85
C PHE A 218 17.35 15.27 -1.47
N LEU A 219 17.62 15.72 -2.70
CA LEU A 219 16.74 16.67 -3.39
C LEU A 219 15.35 16.08 -3.62
N ARG A 220 15.29 14.81 -4.04
CA ARG A 220 14.05 14.08 -4.26
C ARG A 220 13.25 13.86 -2.97
N ALA A 221 13.93 13.64 -1.84
CA ALA A 221 13.30 13.56 -0.52
C ALA A 221 12.74 14.92 -0.09
N LEU A 222 13.48 16.01 -0.32
CA LEU A 222 12.99 17.37 -0.05
C LEU A 222 11.78 17.72 -0.92
N ALA A 223 11.83 17.38 -2.21
CA ALA A 223 10.72 17.58 -3.13
C ALA A 223 9.50 16.73 -2.74
N LEU A 224 9.69 15.50 -2.29
CA LEU A 224 8.60 14.68 -1.76
C LEU A 224 7.93 15.34 -0.53
N GLY A 225 8.69 16.08 0.28
CA GLY A 225 8.16 16.88 1.38
C GLY A 225 7.19 17.96 0.94
N THR A 226 7.36 18.56 -0.24
CA THR A 226 6.41 19.57 -0.74
C THR A 226 5.04 18.96 -1.03
N VAL A 227 5.01 17.74 -1.56
CA VAL A 227 3.76 16.99 -1.76
C VAL A 227 3.08 16.69 -0.43
N ALA A 228 3.82 16.50 0.67
CA ALA A 228 3.23 16.30 1.99
C ALA A 228 2.48 17.54 2.50
N PHE A 229 2.98 18.75 2.21
CA PHE A 229 2.38 20.02 2.64
C PHE A 229 1.27 20.54 1.72
N VAL A 230 1.15 19.99 0.52
CA VAL A 230 0.22 20.46 -0.51
C VAL A 230 -0.89 19.44 -0.70
N GLY A 231 -1.90 19.53 0.17
CA GLY A 231 -3.10 18.70 0.16
C GLY A 231 -4.38 19.53 0.03
N ASP A 232 -5.43 18.93 -0.53
CA ASP A 232 -6.76 19.55 -0.59
C ASP A 232 -7.50 19.34 0.73
N CYS A 233 -8.01 20.41 1.33
CA CYS A 233 -8.68 20.38 2.63
C CYS A 233 -10.03 21.10 2.52
N PRO A 234 -11.17 20.40 2.63
CA PRO A 234 -12.50 21.01 2.52
C PRO A 234 -12.73 22.22 3.44
N SER A 235 -12.19 22.18 4.66
CA SER A 235 -12.27 23.29 5.63
C SER A 235 -11.34 24.46 5.34
N ALA A 236 -10.34 24.30 4.48
CA ALA A 236 -9.27 25.28 4.23
C ALA A 236 -9.01 25.48 2.73
N LYS A 237 -10.07 25.86 1.99
CA LYS A 237 -9.99 26.08 0.53
C LYS A 237 -9.14 27.31 0.18
N LEU A 238 -8.43 27.22 -0.95
CA LEU A 238 -7.73 28.36 -1.53
C LEU A 238 -8.72 29.45 -2.00
N PRO A 239 -8.33 30.73 -1.91
CA PRO A 239 -9.14 31.82 -2.46
C PRO A 239 -9.23 31.70 -3.98
N ALA A 240 -10.30 32.25 -4.56
CA ALA A 240 -10.44 32.32 -6.01
C ALA A 240 -9.27 33.07 -6.64
N LEU A 241 -8.86 32.62 -7.83
CA LEU A 241 -7.82 33.28 -8.61
C LEU A 241 -8.28 34.68 -9.06
N SER A 242 -7.35 35.62 -9.10
CA SER A 242 -7.61 36.96 -9.62
C SER A 242 -7.92 36.90 -11.12
N GLU A 243 -8.92 37.68 -11.56
CA GLU A 243 -9.31 37.79 -12.98
C GLU A 243 -8.19 38.36 -13.87
N ASN A 244 -7.18 39.00 -13.27
CA ASN A 244 -6.04 39.61 -13.96
C ASN A 244 -4.87 38.64 -14.21
N ILE A 245 -5.00 37.35 -13.84
CA ILE A 245 -3.94 36.37 -14.07
C ILE A 245 -3.93 35.96 -15.55
N ALA A 246 -2.80 36.20 -16.21
CA ALA A 246 -2.56 35.75 -17.57
C ALA A 246 -2.44 34.22 -17.63
N ALA A 247 -2.91 33.62 -18.73
CA ALA A 247 -2.75 32.20 -18.98
C ALA A 247 -1.26 31.79 -19.07
N PRO A 248 -0.90 30.54 -18.71
CA PRO A 248 -1.78 29.45 -18.27
C PRO A 248 -2.20 29.55 -16.80
N LEU A 249 -3.48 29.29 -16.56
CA LEU A 249 -4.04 29.21 -15.21
C LEU A 249 -3.60 27.90 -14.53
N PRO A 250 -3.42 27.91 -13.19
CA PRO A 250 -3.19 26.68 -12.45
C PRO A 250 -4.38 25.73 -12.56
N PRO A 251 -4.17 24.42 -12.37
CA PRO A 251 -5.25 23.43 -12.42
C PRO A 251 -6.32 23.68 -11.36
N ASP A 252 -7.56 23.35 -11.70
CA ASP A 252 -8.69 23.34 -10.77
C ASP A 252 -9.01 21.90 -10.33
N ASN A 253 -9.46 21.74 -9.09
CA ASN A 253 -10.16 20.55 -8.62
C ASN A 253 -11.68 20.78 -8.70
N ILE A 254 -12.44 19.68 -8.72
CA ILE A 254 -13.89 19.74 -8.56
C ILE A 254 -14.18 19.37 -7.11
N ASP A 255 -14.78 20.32 -6.38
CA ASP A 255 -15.27 20.09 -5.03
C ASP A 255 -16.42 19.07 -5.07
N MET A 256 -16.29 17.97 -4.33
CA MET A 256 -17.25 16.87 -4.38
C MET A 256 -18.63 17.23 -3.80
N GLU A 257 -18.69 18.19 -2.87
CA GLU A 257 -19.95 18.61 -2.28
C GLU A 257 -20.69 19.61 -3.15
N SER A 258 -19.98 20.67 -3.58
CA SER A 258 -20.60 21.76 -4.32
C SER A 258 -20.64 21.54 -5.82
N GLY A 259 -19.87 20.58 -6.35
CA GLY A 259 -19.65 20.37 -7.78
C GLY A 259 -18.94 21.53 -8.48
N LYS A 260 -18.47 22.53 -7.72
CA LYS A 260 -17.82 23.72 -8.27
C LYS A 260 -16.33 23.48 -8.49
N ARG A 261 -15.77 24.22 -9.44
CA ARG A 261 -14.32 24.29 -9.62
C ARG A 261 -13.71 25.11 -8.49
N VAL A 262 -12.70 24.55 -7.85
CA VAL A 262 -11.91 25.18 -6.79
C VAL A 262 -10.43 25.13 -7.19
N PRO A 263 -9.62 26.16 -6.92
CA PRO A 263 -8.21 26.14 -7.28
C PRO A 263 -7.48 24.96 -6.63
N CYS A 264 -6.71 24.21 -7.41
CA CYS A 264 -5.97 23.07 -6.89
C CYS A 264 -4.69 23.55 -6.16
N PRO A 265 -4.46 23.13 -4.91
CA PRO A 265 -3.25 23.50 -4.19
C PRO A 265 -1.99 22.89 -4.82
N SER A 266 -2.09 21.86 -5.67
CA SER A 266 -0.92 21.22 -6.30
C SER A 266 -0.03 22.18 -7.08
N SER A 267 -0.59 23.28 -7.59
CA SER A 267 0.15 24.37 -8.24
C SER A 267 1.20 25.04 -7.35
N LEU A 268 1.05 24.92 -6.03
CA LEU A 268 1.99 25.42 -5.03
C LEU A 268 3.08 24.39 -4.70
N ALA A 269 2.95 23.15 -5.16
CA ALA A 269 4.00 22.15 -4.97
C ALA A 269 5.22 22.57 -5.77
N ALA A 270 6.37 22.67 -5.09
CA ALA A 270 7.61 23.02 -5.73
C ALA A 270 7.86 22.09 -6.93
N ALA A 271 8.24 22.69 -8.06
CA ALA A 271 8.58 21.98 -9.28
C ALA A 271 7.43 21.24 -9.99
N GLU A 272 6.14 21.54 -9.73
CA GLU A 272 5.08 21.11 -10.66
C GLU A 272 5.41 21.66 -12.05
N GLY A 273 5.71 20.77 -12.99
CA GLY A 273 6.11 21.19 -14.32
C GLY A 273 4.95 21.90 -14.98
N TYR A 274 5.06 23.22 -15.18
CA TYR A 274 4.20 23.94 -16.12
C TYR A 274 4.44 23.32 -17.50
N ARG A 275 3.70 22.26 -17.83
CA ARG A 275 3.60 21.77 -19.19
C ARG A 275 2.82 22.84 -19.93
N SER A 276 3.52 23.80 -20.51
CA SER A 276 3.01 24.57 -21.63
C SER A 276 2.53 23.56 -22.66
N SER A 277 1.22 23.42 -22.82
CA SER A 277 0.64 22.70 -23.95
C SER A 277 1.26 23.27 -25.24
N PRO A 278 1.72 22.42 -26.18
CA PRO A 278 2.12 22.91 -27.51
C PRO A 278 0.94 23.53 -28.26
#